data_AF-A0A1W0A4V3-F1
#
_entry.id   AF-A0A1W0A4V3-F1
#
_cell.length_a   1.000
_cell.length_b   1.000
_cell.length_c   1.000
_cell.angle_alpha   90.00
_cell.angle_beta   90.00
_cell.angle_gamma   90.00
#
_symmetry.space_group_name_H-M   'P 1'
#
loop_
_entity.id
_entity.type
_entity.pdbx_description
1 polymer ?
#
loop_
_entity_poly.entity_id
_entity_poly.type
_entity_poly.pdbx_seq_one_letter_code
_entity_poly.pdbx_strand_id
1 'polypeptide(L)'
;FPFEEVVTDDMTVVDIGGAHGDFLVDVLHRLDRPDTIRGILFDLPHVVEEAAHYGNLSLDIDCVPGDFFDSVPPGDLYLVKHILHEWDDDSCKTILRNIRAAMPATGRVLIVEIVLEETSHSPLAATSAMLDINTMVTVRGRERTEAEYADLLADAQLNIVKLIRTSTPFSIIEATTA
;
A
#
# COMPACT_ATOMS: atom_id res chain seq x y z
N PHE A 1 -5.95 -11.79 -1.98
CA PHE A 1 -4.88 -11.97 -0.97
C PHE A 1 -5.45 -12.83 0.16
N PRO A 2 -4.70 -13.80 0.71
CA PRO A 2 -5.16 -14.65 1.81
C PRO A 2 -5.06 -13.89 3.14
N PHE A 3 -6.00 -12.97 3.38
CA PHE A 3 -5.98 -12.12 4.58
C PHE A 3 -6.04 -12.92 5.87
N GLU A 4 -6.65 -14.11 5.84
CA GLU A 4 -6.72 -15.06 6.95
C GLU A 4 -5.34 -15.53 7.47
N GLU A 5 -4.28 -15.43 6.66
CA GLU A 5 -2.92 -15.80 7.07
C GLU A 5 -2.20 -14.69 7.85
N VAL A 6 -2.66 -13.43 7.71
CA VAL A 6 -1.94 -12.25 8.22
C VAL A 6 -2.74 -11.42 9.22
N VAL A 7 -4.07 -11.49 9.16
CA VAL A 7 -4.96 -10.68 9.98
C VAL A 7 -5.50 -11.50 11.15
N THR A 8 -5.29 -10.99 12.36
CA THR A 8 -5.88 -11.49 13.59
C THR A 8 -6.92 -10.52 14.12
N ASP A 9 -7.65 -10.94 15.16
CA ASP A 9 -8.53 -10.02 15.88
C ASP A 9 -7.71 -8.91 16.58
N ASP A 10 -8.37 -7.79 16.86
CA ASP A 10 -7.84 -6.59 17.51
C ASP A 10 -6.72 -5.89 16.71
N MET A 11 -6.88 -5.83 15.38
CA MET A 11 -5.94 -5.18 14.46
C MET A 11 -6.44 -3.85 13.91
N THR A 12 -5.52 -2.93 13.67
CA THR A 12 -5.76 -1.69 12.92
C THR A 12 -5.15 -1.79 11.52
N VAL A 13 -6.00 -1.65 10.51
CA VAL A 13 -5.61 -1.59 9.08
C VAL A 13 -5.53 -0.13 8.66
N VAL A 14 -4.37 0.30 8.16
CA VAL A 14 -4.11 1.68 7.74
C VAL A 14 -3.91 1.71 6.22
N ASP A 15 -4.75 2.44 5.51
CA ASP A 15 -4.60 2.68 4.07
C ASP A 15 -3.87 4.01 3.82
N ILE A 16 -2.64 3.91 3.34
CA ILE A 16 -1.74 5.05 3.11
C ILE A 16 -1.99 5.60 1.70
N GLY A 17 -2.42 6.86 1.62
CA GLY A 17 -2.82 7.48 0.36
C GLY A 17 -4.08 6.83 -0.23
N GLY A 18 -5.03 6.45 0.63
CA GLY A 18 -6.19 5.66 0.23
C GLY A 18 -7.25 6.42 -0.59
N ALA A 19 -7.05 7.72 -0.87
CA ALA A 19 -7.95 8.57 -1.64
C ALA A 19 -9.41 8.51 -1.13
N HIS A 20 -10.36 8.06 -1.95
CA HIS A 20 -11.78 7.92 -1.57
C HIS A 20 -12.06 6.72 -0.65
N GLY A 21 -11.05 5.88 -0.37
CA GLY A 21 -11.10 4.75 0.55
C GLY A 21 -11.78 3.48 0.03
N ASP A 22 -12.06 3.40 -1.28
CA ASP A 22 -12.66 2.21 -1.91
C ASP A 22 -11.89 0.94 -1.58
N PHE A 23 -10.55 1.01 -1.61
CA PHE A 23 -9.70 -0.13 -1.37
C PHE A 23 -9.77 -0.61 0.09
N LEU A 24 -9.66 0.31 1.05
CA LEU A 24 -9.83 -0.01 2.46
C LEU A 24 -11.20 -0.63 2.74
N VAL A 25 -12.28 -0.05 2.20
CA VAL A 25 -13.65 -0.56 2.36
C VAL A 25 -13.75 -2.00 1.85
N ASP A 26 -13.24 -2.28 0.66
CA ASP A 26 -13.23 -3.63 0.09
C ASP A 26 -12.42 -4.63 0.94
N VAL A 27 -11.27 -4.20 1.48
CA VAL A 27 -10.45 -5.03 2.38
C VAL A 27 -11.20 -5.34 3.67
N LEU A 28 -11.79 -4.33 4.33
CA LEU A 28 -12.55 -4.52 5.57
C LEU A 28 -13.79 -5.40 5.36
N HIS A 29 -14.53 -5.21 4.26
CA HIS A 29 -15.63 -6.11 3.88
C HIS A 29 -15.16 -7.55 3.66
N ARG A 30 -13.98 -7.73 3.05
CA ARG A 30 -13.44 -9.07 2.82
C ARG A 30 -13.02 -9.75 4.11
N LEU A 31 -12.56 -8.98 5.09
CA LEU A 31 -12.17 -9.45 6.42
C LEU A 31 -13.40 -9.86 7.26
N ASP A 32 -14.52 -9.15 7.13
CA ASP A 32 -15.81 -9.44 7.75
C ASP A 32 -15.72 -9.61 9.28
N ARG A 33 -14.99 -8.69 9.94
CA ARG A 33 -14.78 -8.65 11.40
C ARG A 33 -14.88 -7.21 11.96
N PRO A 34 -16.04 -6.54 11.82
CA PRO A 34 -16.18 -5.14 12.19
C PRO A 34 -15.98 -4.85 13.69
N ASP A 35 -16.18 -5.84 14.56
CA ASP A 35 -16.04 -5.67 16.01
C ASP A 35 -14.59 -5.74 16.50
N THR A 36 -13.67 -6.33 15.71
CA THR A 36 -12.28 -6.58 16.11
C THR A 36 -11.26 -5.95 15.17
N ILE A 37 -11.68 -5.42 14.02
CA ILE A 37 -10.79 -4.78 13.06
C ILE A 37 -11.23 -3.35 12.83
N ARG A 38 -10.28 -2.43 13.01
CA ARG A 38 -10.46 -0.99 12.78
C ARG A 38 -9.79 -0.57 11.47
N GLY A 39 -10.45 0.28 10.70
CA GLY A 39 -9.88 0.90 9.51
C GLY A 39 -9.43 2.33 9.76
N ILE A 40 -8.27 2.71 9.25
CA ILE A 40 -7.80 4.10 9.17
C ILE A 40 -7.53 4.43 7.70
N LEU A 41 -8.25 5.41 7.16
CA LEU A 41 -7.93 6.05 5.90
C LEU A 41 -6.98 7.22 6.17
N PHE A 42 -5.76 7.17 5.63
CA PHE A 42 -4.77 8.23 5.80
C PHE A 42 -4.40 8.87 4.47
N ASP A 43 -4.66 10.18 4.35
CA ASP A 43 -4.35 10.94 3.13
C ASP A 43 -4.16 12.43 3.47
N LEU A 44 -3.80 13.24 2.47
CA LEU A 44 -3.67 14.68 2.62
C LEU A 44 -4.99 15.32 3.12
N PRO A 45 -4.94 16.42 3.88
CA PRO A 45 -6.13 17.01 4.50
C PRO A 45 -7.29 17.28 3.53
N HIS A 46 -6.99 17.78 2.32
CA HIS A 46 -8.00 18.08 1.32
C HIS A 46 -8.60 16.82 0.67
N VAL A 47 -7.83 15.73 0.58
CA VAL A 47 -8.30 14.44 0.05
C VAL A 47 -9.22 13.75 1.05
N VAL A 48 -8.86 13.79 2.34
CA VAL A 48 -9.73 13.30 3.43
C VAL A 48 -11.05 14.06 3.46
N GLU A 49 -11.03 15.38 3.29
CA GLU A 49 -12.26 16.18 3.18
C GLU A 49 -13.11 15.76 1.97
N GLU A 50 -12.50 15.47 0.83
CA GLU A 50 -13.19 14.97 -0.36
C GLU A 50 -13.80 13.58 -0.13
N ALA A 51 -13.05 12.66 0.48
CA ALA A 51 -13.51 11.30 0.78
C ALA A 51 -14.74 11.29 1.71
N ALA A 52 -14.79 12.20 2.69
CA ALA A 52 -15.95 12.37 3.56
C ALA A 52 -17.22 12.80 2.78
N HIS A 53 -17.06 13.59 1.72
CA HIS A 53 -18.16 14.00 0.85
C HIS A 53 -18.56 12.91 -0.16
N TYR A 54 -17.63 12.04 -0.54
CA TYR A 54 -17.87 10.94 -1.48
C TYR A 54 -18.85 9.90 -0.90
N GLY A 55 -18.85 9.72 0.43
CA GLY A 55 -19.87 8.94 1.15
C GLY A 55 -19.72 7.41 1.04
N ASN A 56 -18.56 6.92 0.59
CA ASN A 56 -18.25 5.49 0.56
C ASN A 56 -17.82 4.96 1.95
N LEU A 57 -17.24 5.81 2.78
CA LEU A 57 -16.71 5.40 4.08
C LEU A 57 -17.85 5.07 5.05
N SER A 58 -17.78 3.88 5.68
CA SER A 58 -18.67 3.52 6.77
C SER A 58 -18.36 4.36 8.02
N LEU A 59 -19.27 4.37 9.00
CA LEU A 59 -19.07 5.08 10.28
C LEU A 59 -17.86 4.56 11.09
N ASP A 60 -17.36 3.37 10.73
CA ASP A 60 -16.32 2.65 11.48
C ASP A 60 -14.91 2.80 10.89
N ILE A 61 -14.74 3.66 9.86
CA ILE A 61 -13.43 4.03 9.30
C ILE A 61 -13.04 5.41 9.80
N ASP A 62 -11.89 5.51 10.48
CA ASP A 62 -11.33 6.79 10.85
C ASP A 62 -10.58 7.43 9.69
N CYS A 63 -10.93 8.67 9.38
CA CYS A 63 -10.21 9.46 8.40
C CYS A 63 -9.19 10.34 9.11
N VAL A 64 -7.90 10.08 8.88
CA VAL A 64 -6.80 10.81 9.52
C VAL A 64 -6.08 11.64 8.46
N PRO A 65 -6.17 12.98 8.51
CA PRO A 65 -5.45 13.83 7.58
C PRO A 65 -3.96 13.93 7.97
N GLY A 66 -3.06 13.85 6.99
CA GLY A 66 -1.63 14.05 7.21
C GLY A 66 -0.79 13.86 5.96
N ASP A 67 0.53 13.90 6.12
CA ASP A 67 1.50 13.70 5.05
C ASP A 67 2.40 12.51 5.43
N PHE A 68 2.43 11.47 4.59
CA PHE A 68 3.25 10.28 4.81
C PHE A 68 4.76 10.55 4.73
N PHE A 69 5.18 11.72 4.24
CA PHE A 69 6.58 12.16 4.29
C PHE A 69 6.98 12.63 5.69
N ASP A 70 6.02 13.09 6.49
CA ASP A 70 6.25 13.52 7.86
C ASP A 70 6.08 12.36 8.85
N SER A 71 4.92 11.69 8.83
CA SER A 71 4.60 10.54 9.69
C SER A 71 3.34 9.85 9.23
N VAL A 72 3.10 8.62 9.70
CA VAL A 72 1.84 7.89 9.46
C VAL A 72 1.19 7.45 10.79
N PRO A 73 -0.12 7.21 10.83
CA PRO A 73 -0.80 6.72 12.03
C PRO A 73 -0.28 5.33 12.45
N PRO A 74 -0.27 5.00 13.75
CA PRO A 74 0.05 3.66 14.21
C PRO A 74 -1.02 2.65 13.75
N GLY A 75 -0.56 1.44 13.42
CA GLY A 75 -1.40 0.33 13.00
C GLY A 75 -0.60 -0.95 12.79
N ASP A 76 -1.31 -2.04 12.50
CA ASP A 76 -0.76 -3.40 12.42
C ASP A 76 -0.56 -3.85 10.98
N LEU A 77 -1.45 -3.44 10.08
CA LEU A 77 -1.40 -3.75 8.66
C LEU A 77 -1.46 -2.46 7.86
N TYR A 78 -0.42 -2.18 7.07
CA TYR A 78 -0.36 -1.00 6.21
C TYR A 78 -0.62 -1.40 4.77
N LEU A 79 -1.62 -0.79 4.15
CA LEU A 79 -1.91 -0.92 2.73
C LEU A 79 -1.26 0.25 2.01
N VAL A 80 -0.45 -0.05 0.99
CA VAL A 80 0.25 0.94 0.18
C VAL A 80 -0.03 0.61 -1.28
N LYS A 81 -1.13 1.13 -1.81
CA LYS A 81 -1.60 0.83 -3.17
C LYS A 81 -1.44 2.06 -4.05
N HIS A 82 -0.69 1.93 -5.15
CA HIS A 82 -0.47 3.03 -6.11
C HIS A 82 0.15 4.28 -5.47
N ILE A 83 1.15 4.09 -4.62
CA ILE A 83 1.85 5.21 -3.98
C ILE A 83 3.30 5.20 -4.42
N LEU A 84 4.01 4.09 -4.23
CA LEU A 84 5.46 4.07 -4.39
C LEU A 84 5.89 4.24 -5.85
N HIS A 85 5.04 3.87 -6.81
CA HIS A 85 5.36 4.10 -8.21
C HIS A 85 5.39 5.60 -8.57
N GLU A 86 4.75 6.49 -7.80
CA GLU A 86 4.69 7.93 -8.10
C GLU A 86 5.96 8.69 -7.70
N TRP A 87 6.82 8.04 -6.91
CA TRP A 87 7.91 8.70 -6.21
C TRP A 87 9.28 8.15 -6.61
N ASP A 88 10.31 8.97 -6.44
CA ASP A 88 11.70 8.52 -6.55
C ASP A 88 12.12 7.64 -5.36
N ASP A 89 13.29 7.02 -5.46
CA ASP A 89 13.73 6.03 -4.47
C ASP A 89 13.95 6.63 -3.07
N ASP A 90 14.42 7.87 -2.96
CA ASP A 90 14.63 8.54 -1.67
C ASP A 90 13.30 8.91 -0.99
N SER A 91 12.32 9.31 -1.80
CA SER A 91 10.95 9.54 -1.35
C SER A 91 10.30 8.24 -0.88
N CYS A 92 10.39 7.17 -1.67
CA CYS A 92 9.90 5.84 -1.28
C CYS A 92 10.51 5.35 0.04
N LYS A 93 11.83 5.49 0.21
CA LYS A 93 12.51 5.13 1.47
C LYS A 93 11.99 5.93 2.65
N THR A 94 11.74 7.23 2.46
CA THR A 94 11.18 8.09 3.51
C THR A 94 9.80 7.60 3.95
N ILE A 95 8.92 7.32 2.99
CA ILE A 95 7.58 6.76 3.24
C ILE A 95 7.68 5.43 4.00
N LEU A 96 8.49 4.49 3.50
CA LEU A 96 8.65 3.17 4.11
C LEU A 96 9.26 3.22 5.53
N ARG A 97 10.19 4.15 5.79
CA ARG A 97 10.75 4.37 7.13
C ARG A 97 9.70 4.92 8.10
N ASN A 98 8.84 5.83 7.65
CA ASN A 98 7.75 6.36 8.47
C ASN A 98 6.73 5.27 8.81
N ILE A 99 6.39 4.42 7.84
CA ILE A 99 5.57 3.22 8.08
C ILE A 99 6.26 2.30 9.09
N ARG A 100 7.55 1.98 8.88
CA ARG A 100 8.31 1.13 9.81
C ARG A 100 8.29 1.68 11.23
N ALA A 101 8.44 2.99 11.41
CA ALA A 101 8.47 3.65 12.70
C ALA A 101 7.12 3.59 13.45
N ALA A 102 6.00 3.63 12.72
CA ALA A 102 4.65 3.51 13.28
C ALA A 102 4.20 2.05 13.48
N MET A 103 4.89 1.10 12.85
CA MET A 103 4.52 -0.32 12.80
C MET A 103 5.11 -1.13 13.98
N PRO A 104 4.32 -1.96 14.68
CA PRO A 104 4.83 -2.88 15.69
C PRO A 104 5.70 -3.98 15.06
N ALA A 105 6.46 -4.70 15.88
CA ALA A 105 7.33 -5.78 15.40
C ALA A 105 6.56 -6.90 14.65
N THR A 106 5.30 -7.12 15.03
CA THR A 106 4.39 -8.10 14.41
C THR A 106 3.64 -7.55 13.19
N GLY A 107 3.78 -6.26 12.90
CA GLY A 107 3.05 -5.60 11.83
C GLY A 107 3.58 -5.94 10.43
N ARG A 108 2.77 -5.60 9.41
CA ARG A 108 3.06 -5.91 8.01
C ARG A 108 2.72 -4.74 7.09
N VAL A 109 3.38 -4.72 5.94
CA VAL A 109 3.08 -3.80 4.83
C VAL A 109 2.69 -4.63 3.62
N LEU A 110 1.56 -4.28 3.00
CA LEU A 110 1.11 -4.81 1.72
C LEU A 110 1.23 -3.71 0.67
N ILE A 111 2.24 -3.84 -0.19
CA ILE A 111 2.44 -2.94 -1.33
C ILE A 111 1.71 -3.53 -2.52
N VAL A 112 0.79 -2.77 -3.12
CA VAL A 112 -0.02 -3.18 -4.27
C VAL A 112 0.34 -2.31 -5.47
N GLU A 113 1.20 -2.83 -6.33
CA GLU A 113 1.83 -2.09 -7.43
C GLU A 113 2.03 -3.00 -8.65
N ILE A 114 2.34 -2.39 -9.80
CA ILE A 114 2.86 -3.15 -10.94
C ILE A 114 4.31 -3.50 -10.63
N VAL A 115 4.62 -4.79 -10.67
CA VAL A 115 5.98 -5.30 -10.43
C VAL A 115 6.54 -5.80 -11.74
N LEU A 116 7.56 -5.13 -12.25
CA LEU A 116 8.22 -5.48 -13.50
C LEU A 116 8.78 -6.90 -13.43
N GLU A 117 8.58 -7.67 -14.50
CA GLU A 117 9.20 -8.98 -14.67
C GLU A 117 10.58 -8.82 -15.31
N GLU A 118 11.60 -9.48 -14.77
CA GLU A 118 12.94 -9.49 -15.37
C GLU A 118 12.98 -10.22 -16.72
N THR A 119 12.01 -11.09 -16.99
CA THR A 119 11.91 -11.87 -18.24
C THR A 119 10.61 -11.59 -18.98
N SER A 120 10.72 -11.04 -20.20
CA SER A 120 9.65 -10.46 -21.02
C SER A 120 8.66 -11.46 -21.66
N HIS A 121 8.32 -12.57 -20.99
CA HIS A 121 7.49 -13.63 -21.60
C HIS A 121 6.04 -13.68 -21.10
N SER A 122 5.64 -12.80 -20.18
CA SER A 122 4.25 -12.70 -19.75
C SER A 122 3.38 -11.91 -20.75
N PRO A 123 2.16 -12.36 -21.07
CA PRO A 123 1.20 -11.61 -21.88
C PRO A 123 0.87 -10.22 -21.30
N LEU A 124 1.09 -10.01 -20.00
CA LEU A 124 0.89 -8.73 -19.30
C LEU A 124 2.10 -7.78 -19.43
N ALA A 125 3.22 -8.22 -20.00
CA ALA A 125 4.42 -7.40 -20.16
C ALA A 125 4.16 -6.20 -21.11
N ALA A 126 3.35 -6.39 -22.16
CA ALA A 126 2.93 -5.30 -23.03
C ALA A 126 2.05 -4.25 -22.30
N THR A 127 1.12 -4.70 -21.46
CA THR A 127 0.28 -3.79 -20.64
C THR A 127 1.11 -3.04 -19.62
N SER A 128 2.06 -3.73 -18.97
CA SER A 128 2.96 -3.12 -17.99
C SER A 128 3.88 -2.08 -18.63
N ALA A 129 4.43 -2.38 -19.83
CA ALA A 129 5.23 -1.42 -20.60
C ALA A 129 4.43 -0.19 -21.06
N MET A 130 3.15 -0.35 -21.41
CA MET A 130 2.28 0.78 -21.76
C MET A 130 1.92 1.64 -20.54
N LEU A 131 1.72 1.02 -19.38
CA LEU A 131 1.49 1.72 -18.13
C LEU A 131 2.74 2.47 -17.67
N ASP A 132 3.93 1.85 -17.74
CA ASP A 132 5.20 2.49 -17.40
C ASP A 132 5.47 3.76 -18.26
N ILE A 133 5.18 3.71 -19.56
CA ILE A 133 5.25 4.90 -20.43
C ILE A 133 4.24 5.97 -19.99
N ASN A 134 3.02 5.59 -19.61
CA ASN A 134 2.01 6.53 -19.16
C ASN A 134 2.36 7.16 -17.80
N THR A 135 2.92 6.36 -16.88
CA THR A 135 3.42 6.79 -15.57
C THR A 135 4.59 7.76 -15.74
N MET A 136 5.59 7.47 -16.60
CA MET A 136 6.71 8.38 -16.89
C MET A 136 6.28 9.73 -17.50
N VAL A 137 5.17 9.76 -18.25
CA VAL A 137 4.68 10.98 -18.90
C VAL A 137 3.82 11.83 -17.94
N THR A 138 3.15 11.20 -16.97
CA THR A 138 2.16 11.86 -16.10
C THR A 138 2.70 12.17 -14.70
N VAL A 139 3.68 11.40 -14.23
CA VAL A 139 4.24 11.48 -12.87
C VAL A 139 5.76 11.34 -12.96
N ARG A 140 6.53 11.89 -12.02
CA ARG A 140 7.99 11.62 -11.94
C ARG A 140 8.31 10.20 -11.43
N GLY A 141 7.35 9.30 -11.58
CA GLY A 141 7.31 7.97 -11.02
C GLY A 141 7.97 6.92 -11.92
N ARG A 142 8.24 5.75 -11.35
CA ARG A 142 8.76 4.58 -12.08
C ARG A 142 8.16 3.27 -11.55
N GLU A 143 7.85 2.37 -12.47
CA GLU A 143 7.59 0.98 -12.10
C GLU A 143 8.91 0.31 -11.69
N ARG A 144 8.83 -0.68 -10.80
CA ARG A 144 10.01 -1.34 -10.20
C ARG A 144 9.91 -2.86 -10.26
N THR A 145 11.05 -3.50 -10.38
CA THR A 145 11.22 -4.95 -10.22
C THR A 145 11.11 -5.36 -8.75
N GLU A 146 10.93 -6.65 -8.48
CA GLU A 146 10.93 -7.19 -7.12
C GLU A 146 12.25 -6.89 -6.39
N ALA A 147 13.39 -6.99 -7.08
CA ALA A 147 14.70 -6.69 -6.52
C ALA A 147 14.83 -5.22 -6.09
N GLU A 148 14.34 -4.28 -6.91
CA GLU A 148 14.34 -2.86 -6.57
C GLU A 148 13.40 -2.55 -5.39
N TYR A 149 12.24 -3.21 -5.29
CA TYR A 149 11.40 -3.10 -4.09
C TYR A 149 12.08 -3.69 -2.85
N ALA A 150 12.83 -4.78 -2.98
CA ALA A 150 13.60 -5.37 -1.88
C ALA A 150 14.66 -4.38 -1.36
N ASP A 151 15.36 -3.67 -2.24
CA ASP A 151 16.33 -2.65 -1.86
C ASP A 151 15.68 -1.47 -1.12
N LEU A 152 14.51 -1.01 -1.56
CA LEU A 152 13.75 0.05 -0.88
C LEU A 152 13.30 -0.38 0.51
N LEU A 153 12.78 -1.60 0.63
CA LEU A 153 12.31 -2.16 1.90
C LEU A 153 13.46 -2.39 2.89
N ALA A 154 14.59 -2.92 2.42
CA ALA A 154 15.76 -3.19 3.26
C ALA A 154 16.31 -1.92 3.91
N ASP A 155 16.33 -0.80 3.18
CA ASP A 155 16.71 0.51 3.71
C ASP A 155 15.77 1.01 4.83
N ALA A 156 14.51 0.58 4.81
CA ALA A 156 13.53 0.82 5.86
C ALA A 156 13.47 -0.29 6.93
N GLN A 157 14.44 -1.22 6.98
CA GLN A 157 14.45 -2.37 7.91
C GLN A 157 13.21 -3.27 7.76
N LEU A 158 12.79 -3.46 6.51
CA LEU A 158 11.71 -4.36 6.11
C LEU A 158 12.27 -5.40 5.14
N ASN A 159 11.71 -6.60 5.17
CA ASN A 159 12.05 -7.69 4.24
C ASN A 159 10.80 -8.18 3.52
N ILE A 160 10.93 -8.49 2.23
CA ILE A 160 9.87 -9.18 1.47
C ILE A 160 9.71 -10.60 2.03
N VAL A 161 8.49 -10.94 2.41
CA VAL A 161 8.10 -12.30 2.81
C VAL A 161 7.50 -13.05 1.63
N LYS A 162 6.73 -12.37 0.79
CA LYS A 162 5.98 -13.00 -0.29
C LYS A 162 5.67 -12.00 -1.39
N LEU A 163 5.85 -12.41 -2.64
CA LEU A 163 5.31 -11.74 -3.82
C LEU A 163 4.15 -12.56 -4.38
N ILE A 164 2.97 -11.95 -4.51
CA ILE A 164 1.77 -12.57 -5.05
C ILE A 164 1.40 -11.87 -6.35
N ARG A 165 1.51 -12.61 -7.46
CA ARG A 165 0.98 -12.16 -8.75
C ARG A 165 -0.53 -12.34 -8.78
N THR A 166 -1.27 -11.32 -9.21
CA THR A 166 -2.73 -11.40 -9.38
C THR A 166 -3.09 -11.70 -10.83
N SER A 167 -4.38 -11.90 -11.12
CA SER A 167 -4.88 -11.97 -12.50
C SER A 167 -4.97 -10.59 -13.16
N THR A 168 -4.61 -9.52 -12.45
CA THR A 168 -4.53 -8.14 -12.94
C THR A 168 -3.07 -7.74 -13.13
N PRO A 169 -2.76 -6.57 -13.73
CA PRO A 169 -1.39 -6.06 -13.80
C PRO A 169 -0.73 -5.84 -12.42
N PHE A 170 -1.53 -5.73 -11.35
CA PHE A 170 -1.01 -5.50 -10.00
C PHE A 170 -0.50 -6.79 -9.37
N SER A 171 0.57 -6.65 -8.61
CA SER A 171 1.10 -7.65 -7.71
C SER A 171 1.02 -7.14 -6.29
N ILE A 172 1.03 -8.07 -5.32
CA ILE A 172 1.02 -7.74 -3.90
C ILE A 172 2.35 -8.20 -3.31
N ILE A 173 3.14 -7.26 -2.81
CA ILE A 173 4.35 -7.53 -2.05
C ILE A 173 3.98 -7.47 -0.57
N GLU A 174 4.13 -8.58 0.13
CA GLU A 174 4.02 -8.66 1.58
C GLU A 174 5.40 -8.47 2.20
N ALA A 175 5.53 -7.48 3.09
CA ALA A 175 6.75 -7.19 3.81
C ALA A 175 6.54 -7.12 5.33
N THR A 176 7.55 -7.51 6.09
CA THR A 176 7.57 -7.46 7.55
C THR A 176 8.85 -6.83 8.06
N THR A 177 8.93 -6.53 9.36
CA THR A 177 10.18 -6.16 10.03
C THR A 177 11.30 -7.16 9.70
N ALA A 178 12.50 -6.63 9.41
CA ALA A 178 13.70 -7.40 9.13
C ALA A 178 14.32 -8.09 10.36
#